data_AF-A0A453GDR2-F1
#
_entry.id   AF-A0A453GDR2-F1
#
_cell.length_a   1.000
_cell.length_b   1.000
_cell.length_c   1.000
_cell.angle_alpha   90.00
_cell.angle_beta   90.00
_cell.angle_gamma   90.00
#
_symmetry.space_group_name_H-M   'P 1'
#
loop_
_entity.id
_entity.type
_entity.pdbx_description
1 polymer ?
#
loop_
_entity_poly.entity_id
_entity_poly.type
_entity_poly.pdbx_seq_one_letter_code
_entity_poly.pdbx_strand_id
1 'polypeptide(L)' 'KLRQICVIVSEISEKSANAVLGTKAVLLRSRDITVEQGLEHVATWNSGMLRSNDLLEAIKAFMEKRKPVFSKL' A
#
# COMPACT_ATOMS: atom_id res chain seq x y z
N LYS A 1 -16.68 -6.27 19.48
CA LYS A 1 -15.20 -6.13 19.42
C LYS A 1 -14.55 -7.09 18.42
N LEU A 2 -14.66 -8.42 18.58
CA LEU A 2 -14.11 -9.40 17.60
C LEU A 2 -14.64 -9.21 16.17
N ARG A 3 -15.94 -8.97 16.01
CA ARG A 3 -16.55 -8.70 14.69
C ARG A 3 -15.93 -7.51 13.97
N GLN A 4 -15.61 -6.41 14.67
CA GLN A 4 -14.95 -5.24 14.07
C GLN A 4 -13.52 -5.54 13.61
N ILE A 5 -12.78 -6.33 14.39
CA ILE A 5 -11.42 -6.74 14.02
C ILE A 5 -11.45 -7.57 12.73
N CYS A 6 -12.37 -8.53 12.61
CA CYS A 6 -12.50 -9.35 11.41
C CYS A 6 -12.84 -8.52 10.15
N VAL A 7 -13.65 -7.47 10.30
CA VAL A 7 -13.96 -6.55 9.19
C VAL A 7 -12.69 -5.83 8.75
N ILE A 8 -11.96 -5.21 9.69
CA ILE A 8 -10.73 -4.44 9.38
C ILE A 8 -9.67 -5.35 8.74
N VAL A 9 -9.45 -6.55 9.29
CA VAL A 9 -8.46 -7.49 8.76
C VAL A 9 -8.83 -7.92 7.34
N SER A 10 -10.11 -8.18 7.08
CA SER A 10 -10.58 -8.53 5.74
C SER A 10 -10.32 -7.40 4.75
N GLU A 11 -10.63 -6.15 5.11
CA GLU A 11 -10.43 -4.98 4.24
C GLU A 11 -8.96 -4.74 3.90
N ILE A 12 -8.05 -4.93 4.87
CA ILE A 12 -6.60 -4.77 4.66
C ILE A 12 -6.07 -5.91 3.79
N SER A 13 -6.55 -7.14 4.00
CA SER A 13 -6.09 -8.34 3.28
C SER A 13 -6.46 -8.34 1.80
N GLU A 14 -7.47 -7.55 1.39
CA GLU A 14 -7.83 -7.36 -0.02
C GLU A 14 -6.92 -6.37 -0.77
N LYS A 15 -5.94 -5.73 -0.10
CA LYS A 15 -5.02 -4.76 -0.71
C LYS A 15 -3.68 -5.39 -1.07
N SER A 16 -2.90 -4.70 -1.90
CA SER A 16 -1.51 -5.08 -2.18
C SER A 16 -0.70 -5.08 -0.89
N ALA A 17 0.00 -6.17 -0.61
CA ALA A 17 0.84 -6.28 0.57
C ALA A 17 1.98 -5.25 0.53
N ASN A 18 2.57 -5.00 -0.64
CA ASN A 18 3.59 -3.98 -0.84
C ASN A 18 3.05 -2.57 -0.56
N ALA A 19 1.83 -2.27 -1.00
CA ALA A 19 1.19 -0.98 -0.73
C ALA A 19 0.89 -0.78 0.77
N VAL A 20 0.38 -1.81 1.45
CA VAL A 20 0.08 -1.75 2.90
C VAL A 20 1.37 -1.58 3.71
N LEU A 21 2.41 -2.37 3.42
CA LEU A 21 3.70 -2.28 4.10
C LEU A 21 4.40 -0.94 3.83
N GLY A 22 4.36 -0.46 2.59
CA GLY A 22 4.91 0.84 2.22
C GLY A 22 4.20 1.99 2.93
N THR A 23 2.87 1.97 2.97
CA THR A 23 2.09 2.99 3.72
C THR A 23 2.48 2.98 5.19
N LYS A 24 2.62 1.80 5.81
CA LYS A 24 3.09 1.68 7.19
C LYS A 24 4.51 2.24 7.37
N ALA A 25 5.44 1.93 6.46
CA ALA A 25 6.81 2.42 6.53
C ALA A 25 6.88 3.95 6.44
N VAL A 26 6.13 4.55 5.52
CA VAL A 26 6.00 6.01 5.38
C VAL A 26 5.45 6.62 6.68
N LEU A 27 4.33 6.12 7.20
CA LEU A 27 3.72 6.64 8.42
C LEU A 27 4.64 6.57 9.62
N LEU A 28 5.36 5.46 9.79
CA LEU A 28 6.31 5.29 10.90
C LEU A 28 7.49 6.24 10.76
N ARG A 29 8.05 6.39 9.56
CA ARG A 29 9.21 7.25 9.33
C ARG A 29 8.88 8.74 9.47
N SER A 30 7.69 9.15 9.04
CA SER A 30 7.24 10.55 9.11
C SER A 30 7.05 11.08 10.53
N ARG A 31 7.00 10.23 11.56
CA ARG A 31 6.78 10.66 12.95
C ARG A 31 7.97 11.41 13.55
N ASP A 32 9.18 11.06 13.14
CA ASP A 32 10.42 11.45 13.82
C ASP A 32 11.31 12.35 12.94
N ILE A 33 10.77 12.92 11.85
CA ILE A 33 11.51 13.73 10.85
C ILE A 33 10.73 15.01 10.47
N THR A 34 11.40 15.95 9.79
CA THR A 34 10.73 17.15 9.28
C THR A 34 9.79 16.83 8.11
N VAL A 35 8.85 17.73 7.82
CA VAL A 35 7.95 17.59 6.66
C VAL A 35 8.73 17.43 5.36
N GLU A 36 9.77 18.22 5.15
CA GLU A 36 10.64 18.16 3.96
C GLU A 36 11.26 16.75 3.80
N GLN A 37 11.84 16.22 4.88
CA GLN A 37 12.44 14.87 4.88
C GLN A 37 11.38 13.78 4.66
N GLY A 38 10.16 13.98 5.17
CA GLY A 38 9.04 13.09 4.95
C GLY A 38 8.61 13.05 3.48
N LEU A 39 8.52 14.22 2.83
CA LEU A 39 8.19 14.32 1.41
C LEU A 39 9.26 13.65 0.54
N GLU A 40 10.54 13.89 0.82
CA GLU A 40 11.65 13.22 0.15
C GLU A 40 11.61 11.69 0.32
N HIS A 41 11.28 11.21 1.53
CA HIS A 41 11.13 9.78 1.77
C HIS A 41 9.98 9.17 0.96
N VAL A 42 8.83 9.85 0.91
CA VAL A 42 7.67 9.43 0.10
C VAL A 42 8.03 9.41 -1.39
N ALA A 43 8.70 10.44 -1.89
CA ALA A 43 9.11 10.51 -3.30
C ALA A 43 10.05 9.35 -3.66
N THR A 44 11.03 9.05 -2.79
CA THR A 44 11.95 7.93 -2.95
C THR A 44 11.22 6.59 -2.97
N TRP A 45 10.32 6.36 -2.01
CA TRP A 45 9.55 5.13 -1.92
C TRP A 45 8.65 4.92 -3.15
N ASN A 46 7.91 5.96 -3.55
CA ASN A 46 7.03 5.91 -4.72
C ASN A 46 7.82 5.61 -6.00
N SER A 47 8.99 6.24 -6.18
CA SER A 47 9.88 6.00 -7.32
C SER A 47 10.31 4.53 -7.43
N GLY A 48 10.57 3.87 -6.30
CA GLY A 48 10.87 2.43 -6.26
C GLY A 48 9.65 1.54 -6.54
N MET A 49 8.46 1.94 -6.10
CA MET A 49 7.23 1.14 -6.25
C MET A 49 6.50 1.33 -7.59
N LEU A 50 6.82 2.37 -8.36
CA LEU A 50 6.23 2.65 -9.68
C LEU A 50 6.37 1.49 -10.68
N ARG A 51 7.36 0.60 -10.51
CA ARG A 51 7.56 -0.58 -11.37
C ARG A 51 7.15 -1.90 -10.72
N SER A 52 6.16 -1.87 -9.82
CA SER A 52 5.67 -3.08 -9.17
C SER A 52 4.59 -3.81 -9.99
N ASN A 53 4.62 -5.15 -9.95
CA ASN A 53 3.59 -6.00 -10.56
C ASN A 53 2.21 -5.74 -9.94
N ASP A 54 2.15 -5.48 -8.63
CA ASP A 54 0.92 -5.13 -7.93
C ASP A 54 0.31 -3.83 -8.44
N LEU A 55 1.13 -2.82 -8.78
CA LEU A 55 0.61 -1.58 -9.37
C LEU A 55 0.02 -1.82 -10.76
N LEU A 56 0.72 -2.60 -11.59
CA LEU A 56 0.22 -2.95 -12.93
C LEU A 56 -1.10 -3.73 -12.84
N GLU A 57 -1.19 -4.70 -11.94
CA GLU A 57 -2.40 -5.48 -11.71
C GLU A 57 -3.54 -4.62 -11.13
N ALA A 58 -3.25 -3.71 -10.20
CA ALA A 58 -4.25 -2.79 -9.66
C ALA A 58 -4.86 -1.91 -10.77
N ILE A 59 -4.01 -1.35 -11.64
CA ILE A 59 -4.45 -0.53 -12.78
C ILE A 59 -5.28 -1.38 -13.74
N LYS A 60 -4.78 -2.57 -14.11
CA LYS A 60 -5.46 -3.48 -15.03
C LYS A 60 -6.83 -3.91 -14.50
N ALA A 61 -6.89 -4.37 -13.26
CA ALA A 61 -8.13 -4.81 -12.61
C ALA A 61 -9.16 -3.67 -12.50
N PHE A 62 -8.70 -2.45 -12.21
CA PHE A 62 -9.56 -1.27 -12.19
C PHE A 62 -10.15 -0.97 -13.57
N MET A 63 -9.32 -0.99 -14.63
CA MET A 63 -9.78 -0.82 -16.01
C MET A 63 -10.76 -1.92 -16.44
N GLU A 64 -10.52 -3.16 -16.01
CA GLU A 64 -11.35 -4.34 -16.29
C GLU A 64 -12.57 -4.46 -15.35
N LYS A 65 -12.75 -3.53 -14.40
CA LYS A 65 -13.85 -3.53 -13.40
C LYS A 65 -13.97 -4.84 -12.61
N ARG A 66 -12.84 -5.47 -12.31
CA ARG A 66 -12.77 -6.69 -11.49
C ARG A 66 -11.96 -6.44 -10.22
N LYS A 67 -12.05 -7.36 -9.26
CA LYS A 67 -11.15 -7.34 -8.10
C LYS A 67 -9.72 -7.64 -8.56
N PRO A 68 -8.71 -6.90 -8.05
CA PRO A 68 -7.31 -7.20 -8.33
C PRO A 68 -6.89 -8.49 -7.63
N VAL A 69 -5.96 -9.22 -8.24
CA VAL A 69 -5.36 -10.43 -7.67
C VAL A 69 -3.88 -10.16 -7.44
N PHE A 70 -3.54 -9.74 -6.22
CA PHE A 70 -2.16 -9.47 -5.85
C PHE A 70 -1.39 -10.76 -5.59
N SER A 71 -0.08 -10.74 -5.89
CA SER A 71 0.78 -11.89 -5.57
C SER A 71 0.90 -12.05 -4.07
N LYS A 72 0.93 -13.30 -3.60
CA LYS A 72 1.26 -13.60 -2.21
C LYS A 72 2.78 -13.42 -2.05
N LEU A 73 3.18 -12.73 -0.97
CA LEU A 73 4.56 -12.68 -0.51
C LEU A 73 5.06 -14.10 -0.18
#